data_AF-A0A1J0ADZ2-F1
#
_entry.id   AF-A0A1J0ADZ2-F1
#
_cell.length_a   1.000
_cell.length_b   1.000
_cell.length_c   1.000
_cell.angle_alpha   90.00
_cell.angle_beta   90.00
_cell.angle_gamma   90.00
#
_symmetry.space_group_name_H-M   'P 1'
#
loop_
_entity.id
_entity.type
_entity.pdbx_description
1 polymer ?
#
loop_
_entity_poly.entity_id
_entity_poly.type
_entity_poly.pdbx_seq_one_letter_code
_entity_poly.pdbx_strand_id
1 'polypeptide(L)'
;MKGFLGLKEYQVRDKTSLMRHFILVFCAYTFILWHQLTGGFRRRWATKPLNTFTEALEAFRTAISFRFFEWLTINRDVFAAHKASFGFIWA
;
A
#
# COMPACT_ATOMS: atom_id res chain seq x y z
N MET A 1 7.85 36.16 -2.42
CA MET A 1 7.88 35.76 -3.85
C MET A 1 8.62 34.43 -3.95
N LYS A 2 7.90 33.32 -4.19
CA LYS A 2 8.52 32.00 -4.37
C LYS A 2 9.08 31.95 -5.78
N GLY A 3 10.41 31.95 -5.87
CA GLY A 3 11.16 31.96 -7.12
C GLY A 3 10.78 30.80 -8.04
N PHE A 4 10.84 31.10 -9.32
CA PHE A 4 10.55 30.28 -10.49
C PHE A 4 11.38 28.98 -10.48
N LEU A 5 10.94 27.96 -9.72
CA LEU A 5 11.51 26.61 -9.81
C LEU A 5 11.16 26.09 -11.21
N GLY A 6 12.17 26.02 -12.07
CA GLY A 6 12.01 25.78 -13.50
C GLY A 6 11.49 24.38 -13.81
N LEU A 7 10.93 24.21 -15.01
CA LEU A 7 10.44 22.92 -15.56
C LEU A 7 11.42 21.76 -15.33
N LYS A 8 12.74 22.04 -15.30
CA LYS A 8 13.81 21.06 -15.08
C LYS A 8 13.77 20.40 -13.69
N GLU A 9 13.46 21.15 -12.64
CA GLU A 9 13.37 20.61 -11.27
C GLU A 9 12.08 19.80 -11.08
N TYR A 10 10.98 20.23 -11.71
CA TYR A 10 9.74 19.45 -11.77
C TYR A 10 9.97 18.09 -12.44
N GLN A 11 10.66 18.05 -13.59
CA GLN A 11 11.01 16.81 -14.30
C GLN A 11 11.91 15.87 -13.48
N VAL A 12 12.88 16.41 -12.73
CA VAL A 12 13.75 15.60 -11.86
C VAL A 12 12.98 15.02 -10.66
N ARG A 13 12.04 15.79 -10.10
CA ARG A 13 11.15 15.30 -9.03
C ARG A 13 10.21 14.21 -9.54
N ASP A 14 9.71 14.37 -10.76
CA ASP A 14 8.88 13.37 -11.43
C ASP A 14 9.66 12.08 -11.69
N LYS A 15 10.88 12.16 -12.26
CA LYS A 15 11.76 10.99 -12.46
C LYS A 15 12.11 10.28 -11.15
N THR A 16 12.42 11.04 -10.09
CA THR A 16 12.74 10.46 -8.78
C THR A 16 11.52 9.79 -8.15
N SER A 17 10.35 10.43 -8.25
CA SER A 17 9.07 9.88 -7.80
C SER A 17 8.74 8.59 -8.55
N LEU A 18 8.90 8.60 -9.87
CA LEU A 18 8.69 7.45 -10.74
C LEU A 18 9.61 6.28 -10.37
N MET A 19 10.90 6.54 -10.13
CA MET A 19 11.84 5.50 -9.68
C MET A 19 11.45 4.89 -8.34
N ARG A 20 11.07 5.73 -7.36
CA ARG A 20 10.59 5.23 -6.05
C ARG A 20 9.32 4.41 -6.20
N HIS A 21 8.37 4.88 -7.01
CA HIS A 21 7.15 4.14 -7.31
C HIS A 21 7.48 2.79 -7.97
N PHE A 22 8.36 2.78 -8.96
CA PHE A 22 8.79 1.56 -9.64
C PHE A 22 9.43 0.55 -8.68
N ILE A 23 10.33 1.00 -7.80
CA ILE A 23 10.93 0.15 -6.76
C ILE A 23 9.85 -0.43 -5.85
N LEU A 24 8.88 0.39 -5.40
CA LEU A 24 7.80 -0.10 -4.54
C LEU A 24 6.92 -1.14 -5.25
N VAL A 25 6.56 -0.90 -6.51
CA VAL A 25 5.77 -1.84 -7.32
C VAL A 25 6.54 -3.13 -7.53
N PHE A 26 7.83 -3.05 -7.87
CA PHE A 26 8.69 -4.22 -8.06
C PHE A 26 8.81 -5.03 -6.77
N CYS A 27 9.11 -4.38 -5.64
CA CYS A 27 9.19 -5.04 -4.34
C CYS A 27 7.87 -5.70 -3.94
N ALA A 28 6.73 -5.03 -4.13
CA ALA A 28 5.42 -5.60 -3.84
C ALA A 28 5.12 -6.80 -4.74
N TYR A 29 5.42 -6.71 -6.04
CA TYR A 29 5.23 -7.79 -6.99
C TYR A 29 6.05 -9.03 -6.62
N THR A 30 7.36 -8.86 -6.38
CA THR A 30 8.25 -9.94 -5.97
C THR A 30 7.83 -10.55 -4.62
N PHE A 31 7.40 -9.72 -3.66
CA PHE A 31 6.90 -10.18 -2.37
C PHE A 31 5.65 -11.07 -2.52
N ILE A 32 4.66 -10.63 -3.31
CA ILE A 32 3.42 -11.37 -3.55
C ILE A 32 3.72 -12.71 -4.25
N LEU A 33 4.57 -12.70 -5.28
CA LEU A 33 4.97 -13.93 -5.96
C LEU A 33 5.70 -14.90 -5.03
N TRP A 34 6.62 -14.40 -4.21
CA TRP A 34 7.33 -15.23 -3.25
C TRP A 34 6.36 -15.92 -2.27
N HIS A 35 5.38 -15.18 -1.75
CA HIS A 35 4.37 -15.74 -0.85
C HIS A 35 3.37 -16.67 -1.54
N GLN A 36 3.13 -16.50 -2.84
CA GLN A 36 2.37 -17.45 -3.64
C GLN A 36 3.11 -18.80 -3.74
N LEU A 37 4.40 -18.78 -4.07
CA LEU A 37 5.23 -19.98 -4.27
C LEU A 37 5.52 -20.72 -2.96
N THR A 38 5.84 -19.98 -1.88
CA THR A 38 6.10 -20.55 -0.56
C THR A 38 4.84 -20.91 0.21
N GLY A 39 3.66 -20.51 -0.29
CA GLY A 39 2.39 -20.72 0.37
C GLY A 39 2.19 -19.84 1.61
N GLY A 40 2.94 -18.74 1.78
CA GLY A 40 2.83 -17.88 2.97
C GLY A 40 1.48 -17.18 3.15
N PHE A 41 0.66 -17.07 2.10
CA PHE A 41 -0.74 -16.64 2.23
C PHE A 41 -1.69 -17.79 2.59
N ARG A 42 -1.34 -19.02 2.22
CA ARG A 42 -2.13 -20.23 2.50
C ARG A 42 -2.01 -20.51 4.01
N ARG A 43 -3.16 -20.62 4.70
CA ARG A 43 -3.41 -20.85 6.16
C ARG A 43 -4.10 -19.71 6.89
N ARG A 44 -3.72 -18.44 6.67
CA ARG A 44 -4.32 -17.30 7.39
C ARG A 44 -5.21 -16.43 6.50
N TRP A 45 -4.85 -16.26 5.23
CA TRP A 45 -5.49 -15.31 4.33
C TRP A 45 -6.11 -15.96 3.09
N ALA A 46 -5.82 -17.24 2.86
CA ALA A 46 -6.48 -18.06 1.86
C ALA A 46 -6.57 -19.52 2.32
N THR A 47 -7.73 -20.13 2.10
CA THR A 47 -7.97 -21.57 2.23
C THR A 47 -7.93 -22.28 0.88
N LYS A 48 -8.26 -21.56 -0.21
CA LYS A 48 -8.13 -22.03 -1.59
C LYS A 48 -6.66 -22.03 -2.06
N PRO A 49 -6.28 -22.89 -3.01
CA PRO A 49 -5.01 -22.75 -3.70
C PRO A 49 -4.92 -21.40 -4.42
N LEU A 50 -3.71 -20.85 -4.47
CA LEU A 50 -3.39 -19.60 -5.16
C LEU A 50 -2.47 -19.96 -6.33
N ASN A 51 -3.07 -20.25 -7.48
CA ASN A 51 -2.37 -20.75 -8.67
C ASN A 51 -1.97 -19.61 -9.61
N THR A 52 -2.70 -18.49 -9.54
CA THR A 52 -2.43 -17.29 -10.34
C THR A 52 -1.95 -16.14 -9.46
N PHE A 53 -1.23 -15.19 -10.07
CA PHE A 53 -0.83 -13.96 -9.39
C PHE A 53 -2.05 -13.16 -8.90
N THR A 54 -3.13 -13.12 -9.68
CA THR A 54 -4.37 -12.43 -9.31
C THR A 54 -4.96 -12.97 -8.02
N GLU A 55 -5.00 -14.30 -7.86
CA GLU A 55 -5.46 -14.92 -6.61
C GLU A 55 -4.53 -14.59 -5.44
N ALA A 56 -3.22 -14.56 -5.67
CA ALA A 56 -2.26 -14.15 -4.64
C ALA A 56 -2.40 -12.67 -4.27
N LEU A 57 -2.67 -11.80 -5.23
CA LEU A 57 -2.96 -10.38 -5.01
C LEU A 57 -4.26 -10.19 -4.23
N GLU A 58 -5.31 -10.96 -4.51
CA GLU A 58 -6.54 -10.97 -3.71
C GLU A 58 -6.26 -11.38 -2.26
N ALA A 59 -5.52 -12.47 -2.05
CA ALA A 59 -5.15 -12.93 -0.71
C ALA A 59 -4.31 -11.88 0.04
N PHE A 60 -3.37 -11.23 -0.65
CA PHE A 60 -2.60 -10.12 -0.10
C PHE A 60 -3.49 -8.93 0.27
N ARG A 61 -4.40 -8.51 -0.60
CA ARG A 61 -5.35 -7.43 -0.32
C ARG A 61 -6.20 -7.73 0.90
N THR A 62 -6.71 -8.96 1.01
CA THR A 62 -7.45 -9.42 2.19
C THR A 62 -6.59 -9.31 3.45
N ALA A 63 -5.32 -9.75 3.41
CA ALA A 63 -4.41 -9.62 4.54
C ALA A 63 -4.18 -8.16 4.97
N ILE A 64 -4.00 -7.24 4.01
CA ILE A 64 -3.85 -5.81 4.29
C ILE A 64 -5.13 -5.24 4.89
N SER A 65 -6.31 -5.60 4.38
CA SER A 65 -7.59 -5.12 4.92
C SER A 65 -7.79 -5.51 6.38
N PHE A 66 -7.53 -6.77 6.75
CA PHE A 66 -7.67 -7.20 8.14
C PHE A 66 -6.62 -6.57 9.06
N ARG A 67 -5.36 -6.46 8.61
CA ARG A 67 -4.32 -5.75 9.36
C ARG A 67 -4.66 -4.27 9.57
N PHE A 68 -5.22 -3.63 8.56
CA PHE A 68 -5.67 -2.24 8.66
C PHE A 68 -6.84 -2.12 9.64
N PHE A 69 -7.80 -3.05 9.61
CA PHE A 69 -8.89 -3.08 10.57
C PHE A 69 -8.39 -3.26 12.02
N GLU A 70 -7.50 -4.23 12.26
CA GLU A 70 -6.87 -4.41 13.59
C GLU A 70 -6.08 -3.17 14.03
N TRP A 71 -5.38 -2.51 13.11
CA TRP A 71 -4.68 -1.28 13.44
C TRP A 71 -5.66 -0.16 13.79
N LEU A 72 -6.76 -0.04 13.05
CA LEU A 72 -7.80 0.98 13.27
C LEU A 72 -8.50 0.82 14.62
N THR A 73 -8.73 -0.41 15.10
CA THR A 73 -9.36 -0.62 16.40
C THR A 73 -8.50 -0.09 17.55
N ILE A 74 -7.17 -0.06 17.36
CA ILE A 74 -6.21 0.40 18.37
C ILE A 74 -5.86 1.89 18.20
N ASN A 75 -5.91 2.43 16.97
CA ASN A 75 -5.43 3.78 16.63
C ASN A 75 -6.54 4.70 16.09
N ARG A 76 -7.74 4.58 16.67
CA ARG A 76 -8.94 5.29 16.20
C ARG A 76 -8.80 6.80 16.30
N ASP A 77 -8.18 7.28 17.37
CA ASP A 77 -7.87 8.68 17.65
C ASP A 77 -6.90 9.26 16.60
N VAL A 78 -5.83 8.53 16.29
CA VAL A 78 -4.86 8.92 15.24
C VAL A 78 -5.56 9.00 13.88
N PHE A 79 -6.40 8.02 13.57
CA PHE A 79 -7.18 8.02 12.34
C PHE A 79 -8.19 9.18 12.28
N ALA A 80 -8.89 9.46 13.38
CA ALA A 80 -9.83 10.56 13.49
C ALA A 80 -9.13 11.92 13.34
N ALA A 81 -7.99 12.13 14.01
CA ALA A 81 -7.16 13.33 13.89
C ALA A 81 -6.67 13.53 12.45
N HIS A 82 -6.23 12.45 11.79
CA HIS A 82 -5.86 12.48 10.38
C HIS A 82 -7.03 12.92 9.49
N LYS A 83 -8.24 12.37 9.69
CA LYS A 83 -9.44 12.78 8.95
C LYS A 83 -9.87 14.22 9.23
N ALA A 84 -9.75 14.67 10.48
CA ALA A 84 -10.02 16.05 10.87
C ALA A 84 -9.08 17.04 10.17
N SER A 85 -7.83 16.66 9.89
CA SER A 85 -6.90 17.49 9.11
C SER A 85 -7.36 17.77 7.67
N PHE A 86 -8.26 16.93 7.13
CA PHE A 86 -8.93 17.14 5.83
C PHE A 86 -10.32 17.79 5.95
N GLY A 87 -10.71 18.24 7.15
CA GLY A 87 -12.01 18.87 7.41
C GLY A 87 -13.17 17.88 7.64
N PHE A 88 -12.89 16.58 7.77
CA PHE A 88 -13.91 15.58 8.06
C PHE A 88 -13.98 15.30 9.56
N ILE A 89 -15.18 15.30 10.14
CA ILE A 89 -15.41 14.97 11.54
C ILE A 89 -15.98 13.56 11.69
N TRP A 90 -15.51 12.84 12.71
CA TRP A 90 -16.14 11.61 13.18
C TRP A 90 -17.19 11.99 14.23
N ALA A 91 -18.47 11.78 13.93
CA ALA A 91 -19.59 11.95 14.87
C ALA A 91 -19.89 10.66 15.65
#